data_AF-A0A7J8N935-F1
#
_entry.id   AF-A0A7J8N935-F1
#
_cell.length_a   1.000
_cell.length_b   1.000
_cell.length_c   1.000
_cell.angle_alpha   90.00
_cell.angle_beta   90.00
_cell.angle_gamma   90.00
#
_symmetry.space_group_name_H-M   'P 1'
#
loop_
_entity.id
_entity.type
_entity.pdbx_description
1 polymer ?
#
loop_
_entity_poly.entity_id
_entity_poly.type
_entity_poly.pdbx_seq_one_letter_code
_entity_poly.pdbx_strand_id
1 'polypeptide(L)'
;MAATLGDSSSWSTALVKISPYTFSAVGIAIAIGVSVLGAAWGIYITGSSLIGAAIKAPRITSKNLIRFRLEFGGIFGVGCNGGKDHGLVEHQPVRYYPLCPKGLTVLSNKSVIFCEAVAIYGVIVAIILQTKLESVPSSQIYEPESLRAGYAIFASGIIVGFANLVCGLCVGIIGSSCALSDAQNSSLFVKILVIEIFGSALGLFGVIVGIIMSAQATWPAKSV
;
A
#
# COMPACT_ATOMS: atom_id res chain seq x y z
N MET A 1 45.81 29.95 11.59
CA MET A 1 46.45 29.32 10.41
C MET A 1 45.33 28.75 9.56
N ALA A 2 44.92 29.51 8.53
CA ALA A 2 43.81 29.17 7.65
C ALA A 2 44.30 28.29 6.51
N ALA A 3 43.63 27.16 6.29
CA ALA A 3 43.67 26.40 5.04
C ALA A 3 42.25 25.84 4.79
N THR A 4 41.61 26.44 3.80
CA THR A 4 40.33 26.08 3.19
C THR A 4 40.48 24.84 2.30
N LEU A 5 39.88 23.69 2.64
CA LEU A 5 39.53 22.63 1.70
C LEU A 5 38.32 21.82 2.22
N GLY A 6 37.14 22.18 1.72
CA GLY A 6 35.93 21.37 1.82
C GLY A 6 34.76 22.09 2.49
N ASP A 7 33.89 22.72 1.68
CA ASP A 7 32.46 22.82 1.99
C ASP A 7 31.91 21.41 2.19
N SER A 8 32.09 20.82 3.38
CA SER A 8 31.44 19.56 3.76
C SER A 8 29.97 19.84 4.01
N SER A 9 29.25 20.09 2.90
CA SER A 9 27.82 20.26 2.69
C SER A 9 27.00 20.59 3.95
N SER A 10 26.41 21.79 3.99
CA SER A 10 25.42 22.20 5.02
C SER A 10 24.39 21.10 5.34
N TRP A 11 24.06 20.26 4.36
CA TRP A 11 23.21 19.07 4.46
C TRP A 11 23.73 17.99 5.43
N SER A 12 25.02 17.65 5.41
CA SER A 12 25.59 16.63 6.29
C SER A 12 25.53 17.07 7.77
N THR A 13 25.83 18.33 8.03
CA THR A 13 25.76 18.91 9.37
C THR A 13 24.30 19.06 9.84
N ALA A 14 23.36 19.31 8.91
CA ALA A 14 21.93 19.35 9.23
C ALA A 14 21.38 17.98 9.62
N LEU A 15 21.79 16.90 8.93
CA LEU A 15 21.37 15.53 9.25
C LEU A 15 21.83 15.11 10.64
N VAL A 16 23.06 15.44 11.03
CA VAL A 16 23.61 15.07 12.36
C VAL A 16 22.97 15.89 13.50
N LYS A 17 22.40 17.06 13.22
CA LYS A 17 21.72 17.90 14.22
C LYS A 17 20.29 17.46 14.53
N ILE A 18 19.63 16.76 13.61
CA ILE A 18 18.25 16.27 13.82
C ILE A 18 18.26 15.12 14.83
N SER A 19 17.30 15.12 15.77
CA SER A 19 17.23 14.08 16.78
C SER A 19 16.90 12.70 16.15
N PRO A 20 17.56 11.60 16.57
CA PRO A 20 17.30 10.27 16.06
C PRO A 20 15.88 9.78 16.39
N TYR A 21 15.28 10.30 17.47
CA TYR A 21 13.87 10.06 17.81
C TYR A 21 12.91 10.63 16.78
N THR A 22 13.17 11.84 16.27
CA THR A 22 12.36 12.44 15.20
C THR A 22 12.46 11.61 13.92
N PHE A 23 13.67 11.17 13.53
CA PHE A 23 13.84 10.30 12.37
C PHE A 23 13.07 8.99 12.51
N SER A 24 13.15 8.37 13.68
CA SER A 24 12.43 7.11 13.94
C SER A 24 10.92 7.31 13.90
N ALA A 25 10.41 8.38 14.52
CA ALA A 25 8.97 8.70 14.53
C ALA A 25 8.44 8.99 13.12
N VAL A 26 9.20 9.74 12.29
CA VAL A 26 8.85 9.99 10.89
C VAL A 26 8.86 8.68 10.10
N GLY A 27 9.83 7.79 10.32
CA GLY A 27 9.87 6.47 9.68
C GLY A 27 8.63 5.63 9.97
N ILE A 28 8.21 5.57 11.24
CA ILE A 28 7.00 4.86 11.69
C ILE A 28 5.75 5.48 11.06
N ALA A 29 5.64 6.81 11.06
CA ALA A 29 4.51 7.52 10.46
C ALA A 29 4.41 7.27 8.95
N ILE A 30 5.54 7.30 8.24
CA ILE A 30 5.61 7.02 6.80
C ILE A 30 5.21 5.56 6.52
N ALA A 31 5.69 4.60 7.34
CA ALA A 31 5.37 3.19 7.16
C ALA A 31 3.85 2.92 7.16
N ILE A 32 3.12 3.48 8.14
CA ILE A 32 1.65 3.35 8.21
C ILE A 32 1.00 4.18 7.10
N GLY A 33 1.34 5.48 7.02
CA GLY A 33 0.67 6.42 6.13
C GLY A 33 0.75 5.99 4.67
N VAL A 34 1.95 5.68 4.18
CA VAL A 34 2.17 5.29 2.79
C VAL A 34 1.56 3.91 2.48
N SER A 35 1.57 2.97 3.44
CA SER A 35 0.91 1.67 3.27
C SER A 35 -0.62 1.80 3.15
N VAL A 36 -1.23 2.63 4.00
CA VAL A 36 -2.68 2.87 3.98
C VAL A 36 -3.10 3.59 2.69
N LEU A 37 -2.30 4.55 2.22
CA LEU A 37 -2.53 5.21 0.93
C LEU A 37 -2.49 4.21 -0.23
N GLY A 38 -1.55 3.27 -0.23
CA GLY A 38 -1.50 2.19 -1.23
C GLY A 38 -2.72 1.29 -1.23
N ALA A 39 -3.17 0.89 -0.04
CA ALA A 39 -4.39 0.11 0.12
C ALA A 39 -5.63 0.86 -0.37
N ALA A 40 -5.75 2.14 0.00
CA ALA A 40 -6.87 3.00 -0.44
C ALA A 40 -6.89 3.17 -1.96
N TRP A 41 -5.72 3.38 -2.59
CA TRP A 41 -5.64 3.47 -4.05
C TRP A 41 -5.98 2.18 -4.77
N GLY A 42 -5.50 1.03 -4.27
CA GLY A 42 -5.85 -0.26 -4.87
C GLY A 42 -7.35 -0.56 -4.80
N ILE A 43 -7.97 -0.32 -3.62
CA ILE A 43 -9.42 -0.47 -3.43
C ILE A 43 -10.20 0.46 -4.35
N TYR A 44 -9.76 1.72 -4.48
CA TYR A 44 -10.40 2.70 -5.35
C TYR A 44 -10.43 2.24 -6.82
N ILE A 45 -9.29 1.75 -7.34
CA ILE A 45 -9.16 1.28 -8.71
C ILE A 45 -10.06 0.05 -8.94
N THR A 46 -9.96 -0.97 -8.07
CA THR A 46 -10.77 -2.18 -8.21
C THR A 46 -12.27 -1.89 -8.03
N GLY A 47 -12.64 -1.04 -7.08
CA GLY A 47 -14.01 -0.66 -6.80
C GLY A 47 -14.68 0.05 -7.99
N SER A 48 -13.96 0.94 -8.67
CA SER A 48 -14.48 1.66 -9.85
C SER A 48 -14.85 0.70 -11.00
N SER A 49 -14.01 -0.30 -11.26
CA SER A 49 -14.25 -1.33 -12.30
C SER A 49 -15.36 -2.30 -11.94
N LEU A 50 -15.45 -2.67 -10.65
CA LEU A 50 -16.52 -3.55 -10.16
C LEU A 50 -17.91 -2.91 -10.33
N ILE A 51 -18.00 -1.60 -10.06
CA ILE A 51 -19.22 -0.83 -10.25
C ILE A 51 -19.59 -0.75 -11.75
N GLY A 52 -18.62 -0.56 -12.63
CA GLY A 52 -18.83 -0.58 -14.08
C GLY A 52 -19.39 -1.92 -14.59
N ALA A 53 -18.86 -3.04 -14.09
CA ALA A 53 -19.36 -4.38 -14.40
C ALA A 53 -20.78 -4.62 -13.85
N ALA A 54 -21.08 -4.10 -12.66
CA ALA A 54 -22.37 -4.29 -11.98
C ALA A 54 -23.55 -3.61 -12.71
N ILE A 55 -23.32 -2.52 -13.46
CA ILE A 55 -24.38 -1.85 -14.24
C ILE A 55 -24.83 -2.71 -15.43
N LYS A 56 -23.90 -3.45 -16.05
CA LYS A 56 -24.17 -4.28 -17.22
C LYS A 56 -24.88 -5.61 -16.87
N ALA A 57 -24.77 -6.05 -15.61
CA ALA A 57 -25.42 -7.25 -15.09
C ALA A 57 -26.00 -7.02 -13.68
N PRO A 58 -27.18 -6.38 -13.55
CA PRO A 58 -27.71 -5.88 -12.27
C PRO A 58 -28.55 -6.94 -11.53
N ARG A 59 -28.11 -8.20 -11.44
CA ARG A 59 -28.98 -9.28 -10.94
C ARG A 59 -28.71 -9.81 -9.53
N ILE A 60 -27.66 -9.37 -8.81
CA ILE A 60 -27.47 -9.69 -7.39
C ILE A 60 -26.78 -8.51 -6.67
N THR A 61 -27.45 -7.37 -6.57
CA THR A 61 -27.05 -6.30 -5.64
C THR A 61 -27.84 -6.48 -4.35
N SER A 62 -27.23 -7.11 -3.35
CA SER A 62 -27.71 -7.00 -1.98
C SER A 62 -27.67 -5.51 -1.57
N LYS A 63 -28.72 -5.05 -0.90
CA LYS A 63 -29.04 -3.64 -0.59
C LYS A 63 -27.90 -2.85 0.11
N ASN A 64 -26.84 -3.52 0.55
CA ASN A 64 -25.70 -2.92 1.24
C ASN A 64 -24.61 -2.36 0.30
N LEU A 65 -24.56 -2.78 -0.98
CA LEU A 65 -23.56 -2.26 -1.95
C LEU A 65 -23.88 -0.84 -2.47
N ILE A 66 -25.14 -0.39 -2.33
CA ILE A 66 -25.55 0.98 -2.66
C ILE A 66 -25.06 1.97 -1.59
N ARG A 67 -24.73 1.53 -0.38
CA ARG A 67 -24.09 2.39 0.63
C ARG A 67 -22.64 2.72 0.26
N PHE A 68 -21.93 1.77 -0.35
CA PHE A 68 -20.60 1.99 -0.95
C PHE A 68 -20.63 3.02 -2.09
N ARG A 69 -21.74 3.12 -2.85
CA ARG A 69 -21.95 4.15 -3.90
C ARG A 69 -22.01 5.58 -3.33
N LEU A 70 -22.50 5.76 -2.10
CA LEU A 70 -22.71 7.08 -1.48
C LEU A 70 -21.52 7.57 -0.64
N GLU A 71 -20.82 6.68 0.07
CA GLU A 71 -19.69 7.09 0.92
C GLU A 71 -18.42 7.41 0.12
N PHE A 72 -18.07 6.61 -0.89
CA PHE A 72 -16.81 6.82 -1.63
C PHE A 72 -16.90 7.85 -2.77
N GLY A 73 -18.08 8.01 -3.38
CA GLY A 73 -18.30 9.03 -4.42
C GLY A 73 -18.24 10.47 -3.89
N GLY A 74 -18.47 10.69 -2.59
CA GLY A 74 -18.44 12.01 -1.96
C GLY A 74 -17.05 12.46 -1.48
N ILE A 75 -16.12 11.55 -1.21
CA ILE A 75 -14.85 11.90 -0.52
C ILE A 75 -13.75 12.34 -1.48
N PHE A 76 -13.76 11.91 -2.75
CA PHE A 76 -12.66 12.19 -3.70
C PHE A 76 -13.03 12.91 -5.00
N GLY A 77 -14.27 13.35 -5.19
CA GLY A 77 -14.62 14.26 -6.29
C GLY A 77 -14.27 13.76 -7.70
N VAL A 78 -14.12 12.45 -7.92
CA VAL A 78 -13.94 11.91 -9.26
C VAL A 78 -15.30 11.84 -9.92
N GLY A 79 -15.64 12.92 -10.63
CA GLY A 79 -16.76 12.95 -11.54
C GLY A 79 -16.66 11.77 -12.50
N CYS A 80 -17.69 10.93 -12.52
CA CYS A 80 -17.93 10.01 -13.62
C CYS A 80 -18.08 10.85 -14.89
N ASN A 81 -16.99 11.06 -15.64
CA ASN A 81 -17.10 11.59 -16.98
C ASN A 81 -17.62 10.45 -17.86
N GLY A 82 -18.93 10.47 -18.08
CA GLY A 82 -19.57 9.62 -19.06
C GLY A 82 -18.98 9.85 -20.44
N GLY A 83 -18.58 8.75 -21.08
CA GLY A 83 -18.38 8.54 -22.51
C GLY A 83 -18.07 9.73 -23.41
N LYS A 84 -16.88 9.72 -24.00
CA LYS A 84 -16.71 10.04 -25.41
C LYS A 84 -15.82 8.99 -26.08
N ASP A 85 -16.48 8.16 -26.88
CA ASP A 85 -15.91 7.17 -27.78
C ASP A 85 -15.13 7.84 -28.91
N HIS A 86 -14.02 7.24 -29.35
CA HIS A 86 -13.57 7.29 -30.75
C HIS A 86 -12.69 6.07 -31.09
N GLY A 87 -13.35 5.01 -31.64
CA GLY A 87 -12.91 4.03 -32.65
C GLY A 87 -11.65 3.17 -32.40
N LEU A 88 -11.59 1.86 -32.65
CA LEU A 88 -12.35 0.88 -33.44
C LEU A 88 -11.99 -0.51 -32.83
N VAL A 89 -12.90 -1.44 -32.56
CA VAL A 89 -13.41 -2.45 -33.50
C VAL A 89 -14.73 -3.03 -32.93
N GLU A 90 -15.76 -3.01 -33.76
CA GLU A 90 -17.07 -3.63 -33.53
C GLU A 90 -17.22 -4.93 -34.37
N HIS A 91 -18.21 -5.76 -33.97
CA HIS A 91 -18.78 -7.01 -34.55
C HIS A 91 -18.23 -8.34 -33.99
N GLN A 92 -18.98 -9.30 -33.42
CA GLN A 92 -20.41 -9.62 -33.14
C GLN A 92 -20.40 -10.92 -32.26
N PRO A 93 -21.52 -11.47 -31.69
CA PRO A 93 -22.76 -10.90 -31.16
C PRO A 93 -22.91 -11.18 -29.64
N VAL A 94 -23.78 -10.42 -28.96
CA VAL A 94 -24.11 -10.57 -27.54
C VAL A 94 -24.97 -11.82 -27.32
N ARG A 95 -24.32 -12.98 -27.10
CA ARG A 95 -25.00 -14.19 -26.61
C ARG A 95 -25.21 -14.08 -25.10
N TYR A 96 -26.47 -14.18 -24.69
CA TYR A 96 -26.90 -14.38 -23.31
C TYR A 96 -26.20 -15.61 -22.72
N TYR A 97 -25.35 -15.43 -21.69
CA TYR A 97 -24.89 -16.54 -20.86
C TYR A 97 -25.65 -16.53 -19.53
N PRO A 98 -26.38 -17.62 -19.19
CA PRO A 98 -27.09 -17.73 -17.94
C PRO A 98 -26.24 -18.52 -16.93
N LEU A 99 -25.36 -17.90 -16.13
CA LEU A 99 -24.58 -18.55 -15.03
C LEU A 99 -23.89 -17.44 -14.20
N CYS A 100 -23.71 -17.40 -12.87
CA CYS A 100 -24.15 -18.15 -11.69
C CYS A 100 -24.13 -17.14 -10.50
N PRO A 101 -25.18 -17.06 -9.66
CA PRO A 101 -25.39 -15.95 -8.70
C PRO A 101 -24.40 -15.88 -7.50
N LYS A 102 -23.42 -16.78 -7.41
CA LYS A 102 -22.49 -16.84 -6.26
C LYS A 102 -21.09 -16.31 -6.52
N GLY A 103 -20.62 -16.16 -7.76
CA GLY A 103 -19.20 -15.86 -8.08
C GLY A 103 -18.78 -14.39 -7.89
N LEU A 104 -19.61 -13.45 -8.33
CA LEU A 104 -19.27 -12.02 -8.39
C LEU A 104 -19.17 -11.37 -6.98
N THR A 105 -19.96 -11.83 -6.02
CA THR A 105 -19.90 -11.37 -4.61
C THR A 105 -18.70 -11.93 -3.85
N VAL A 106 -18.16 -13.10 -4.22
CA VAL A 106 -16.90 -13.60 -3.62
C VAL A 106 -15.68 -12.86 -4.18
N LEU A 107 -15.77 -12.45 -5.45
CA LEU A 107 -14.75 -11.70 -6.19
C LEU A 107 -14.52 -10.30 -5.62
N SER A 108 -15.60 -9.56 -5.35
CA SER A 108 -15.51 -8.23 -4.72
C SER A 108 -14.87 -8.28 -3.34
N ASN A 109 -15.13 -9.33 -2.57
CA ASN A 109 -14.51 -9.50 -1.26
C ASN A 109 -13.02 -9.85 -1.41
N LYS A 110 -12.64 -10.72 -2.35
CA LYS A 110 -11.26 -11.24 -2.42
C LYS A 110 -10.21 -10.18 -2.71
N SER A 111 -10.41 -9.35 -3.72
CA SER A 111 -9.42 -8.33 -4.11
C SER A 111 -9.31 -7.21 -3.08
N VAL A 112 -10.43 -6.88 -2.40
CA VAL A 112 -10.44 -5.93 -1.27
C VAL A 112 -9.68 -6.49 -0.06
N ILE A 113 -9.85 -7.78 0.26
CA ILE A 113 -9.14 -8.42 1.38
C ILE A 113 -7.61 -8.44 1.15
N PHE A 114 -7.15 -8.68 -0.08
CA PHE A 114 -5.71 -8.62 -0.37
C PHE A 114 -5.15 -7.20 -0.25
N CYS A 115 -5.91 -6.20 -0.68
CA CYS A 115 -5.52 -4.80 -0.54
C CYS A 115 -5.55 -4.34 0.93
N GLU A 116 -6.48 -4.86 1.74
CA GLU A 116 -6.53 -4.66 3.20
C GLU A 116 -5.34 -5.32 3.91
N ALA A 117 -4.96 -6.53 3.50
CA ALA A 117 -3.80 -7.23 4.07
C ALA A 117 -2.50 -6.41 3.93
N VAL A 118 -2.33 -5.67 2.83
CA VAL A 118 -1.18 -4.77 2.62
C VAL A 118 -1.15 -3.63 3.65
N ALA A 119 -2.30 -3.08 4.03
CA ALA A 119 -2.37 -2.08 5.10
C ALA A 119 -2.01 -2.68 6.47
N ILE A 120 -2.48 -3.89 6.75
CA ILE A 120 -2.15 -4.62 7.99
C ILE A 120 -0.65 -4.86 8.10
N TYR A 121 0.03 -5.21 7.01
CA TYR A 121 1.49 -5.35 7.02
C TYR A 121 2.22 -4.06 7.41
N GLY A 122 1.77 -2.90 6.92
CA GLY A 122 2.31 -1.60 7.31
C GLY A 122 2.09 -1.29 8.80
N VAL A 123 0.92 -1.60 9.34
CA VAL A 123 0.60 -1.42 10.77
C VAL A 123 1.45 -2.34 11.65
N ILE A 124 1.60 -3.61 11.29
CA ILE A 124 2.43 -4.57 12.04
C ILE A 124 3.87 -4.08 12.13
N VAL A 125 4.47 -3.65 11.01
CA VAL A 125 5.85 -3.15 11.01
C VAL A 125 5.97 -1.89 11.86
N ALA A 126 5.00 -0.98 11.80
CA ALA A 126 5.04 0.23 12.62
C ALA A 126 5.00 -0.08 14.13
N ILE A 127 4.19 -1.06 14.55
CA ILE A 127 4.18 -1.55 15.94
C ILE A 127 5.55 -2.12 16.31
N ILE A 128 6.13 -2.98 15.45
CA ILE A 128 7.44 -3.59 15.70
C ILE A 128 8.52 -2.50 15.85
N LEU A 129 8.57 -1.52 14.95
CA LEU A 129 9.53 -0.41 15.01
C LEU A 129 9.36 0.44 16.27
N GLN A 130 8.12 0.63 16.74
CA GLN A 130 7.85 1.36 17.98
C GLN A 130 8.34 0.60 19.21
N THR A 131 8.20 -0.74 19.23
CA THR A 131 8.73 -1.56 20.33
C THR A 131 10.25 -1.59 20.40
N LYS A 132 10.95 -1.15 19.33
CA LYS A 132 12.40 -1.03 19.29
C LYS A 132 12.92 0.30 19.82
N LEU A 133 12.06 1.27 20.15
CA LEU A 133 12.51 2.56 20.67
C LEU A 133 12.79 2.50 22.17
N GLU A 134 14.04 2.75 22.55
CA GLU A 134 14.47 2.82 23.94
C GLU A 134 14.78 4.27 24.36
N SER A 135 14.60 4.58 25.65
CA SER A 135 14.90 5.90 26.21
C SER A 135 16.40 6.02 26.53
N VAL A 136 17.12 6.88 25.80
CA VAL A 136 18.55 7.17 25.98
C VAL A 136 18.71 8.46 26.80
N PRO A 137 19.68 8.55 27.73
CA PRO A 137 19.95 9.79 28.47
C PRO A 137 20.38 10.94 27.54
N SER A 138 20.03 12.17 27.90
CA SER A 138 20.21 13.38 27.06
C SER A 138 21.65 13.66 26.63
N SER A 139 22.64 13.14 27.35
CA SER A 139 24.07 13.27 27.05
C SER A 139 24.55 12.36 25.90
N GLN A 140 23.85 11.27 25.59
CA GLN A 140 24.27 10.25 24.60
C GLN A 140 23.33 10.16 23.38
N ILE A 141 22.44 11.14 23.21
CA ILE A 141 21.47 11.16 22.10
C ILE A 141 22.17 11.26 20.73
N TYR A 142 23.28 12.01 20.67
CA TYR A 142 24.02 12.29 19.43
C TYR A 142 25.22 11.36 19.21
N GLU A 143 25.33 10.28 19.99
CA GLU A 143 26.35 9.26 19.79
C GLU A 143 26.15 8.56 18.43
N PRO A 144 27.22 8.20 17.69
CA PRO A 144 27.09 7.55 16.37
C PRO A 144 26.23 6.28 16.38
N GLU A 145 26.22 5.53 17.49
CA GLU A 145 25.36 4.34 17.64
C GLU A 145 23.86 4.69 17.68
N SER A 146 23.48 5.71 18.46
CA SER A 146 22.09 6.20 18.53
C SER A 146 21.61 6.77 17.19
N LEU A 147 22.48 7.48 16.47
CA LEU A 147 22.20 8.00 15.13
C LEU A 147 22.00 6.88 14.12
N ARG A 148 22.88 5.87 14.12
CA ARG A 148 22.76 4.70 13.23
C ARG A 148 21.47 3.93 13.48
N ALA A 149 21.09 3.74 14.73
CA ALA A 149 19.83 3.09 15.09
C ALA A 149 18.60 3.87 14.58
N GLY A 150 18.58 5.20 14.78
CA GLY A 150 17.51 6.06 14.29
C GLY A 150 17.37 6.06 12.76
N TYR A 151 18.49 6.09 12.04
CA TYR A 151 18.50 6.01 10.57
C TYR A 151 18.06 4.65 10.05
N ALA A 152 18.43 3.55 10.71
CA ALA A 152 18.00 2.22 10.34
C ALA A 152 16.47 2.04 10.47
N ILE A 153 15.87 2.56 11.55
CA ILE A 153 14.42 2.55 11.74
C ILE A 153 13.72 3.43 10.70
N PHE A 154 14.27 4.61 10.43
CA PHE A 154 13.74 5.51 9.41
C PHE A 154 13.73 4.87 8.01
N ALA A 155 14.87 4.32 7.59
CA ALA A 155 15.00 3.65 6.31
C ALA A 155 14.08 2.42 6.23
N SER A 156 13.90 1.69 7.33
CA SER A 156 13.02 0.52 7.39
C SER A 156 11.57 0.93 7.11
N GLY A 157 11.10 1.99 7.77
CA GLY A 157 9.75 2.52 7.55
C GLY A 157 9.51 3.00 6.11
N ILE A 158 10.51 3.65 5.49
CA ILE A 158 10.42 4.09 4.09
C ILE A 158 10.33 2.89 3.14
N ILE A 159 11.24 1.91 3.25
CA ILE A 159 11.27 0.75 2.35
C ILE A 159 9.95 -0.01 2.40
N VAL A 160 9.45 -0.27 3.62
CA VAL A 160 8.19 -1.00 3.81
C VAL A 160 6.99 -0.20 3.28
N GLY A 161 6.93 1.10 3.60
CA GLY A 161 5.85 1.97 3.12
C GLY A 161 5.76 1.99 1.60
N PHE A 162 6.88 2.24 0.91
CA PHE A 162 6.89 2.27 -0.56
C PHE A 162 6.67 0.90 -1.20
N ALA A 163 7.20 -0.19 -0.63
CA ALA A 163 6.92 -1.53 -1.12
C ALA A 163 5.42 -1.87 -1.04
N ASN A 164 4.79 -1.52 0.08
CA ASN A 164 3.35 -1.71 0.28
C ASN A 164 2.51 -0.81 -0.62
N LEU A 165 2.94 0.43 -0.88
CA LEU A 165 2.29 1.32 -1.85
C LEU A 165 2.24 0.72 -3.25
N VAL A 166 3.39 0.27 -3.75
CA VAL A 166 3.51 -0.31 -5.10
C VAL A 166 2.77 -1.64 -5.18
N CYS A 167 2.84 -2.47 -4.14
CA CYS A 167 2.10 -3.71 -4.04
C CYS A 167 0.59 -3.48 -4.10
N GLY A 168 0.04 -2.54 -3.30
CA GLY A 168 -1.38 -2.22 -3.29
C GLY A 168 -1.89 -1.71 -4.64
N LEU A 169 -1.11 -0.86 -5.31
CA LEU A 169 -1.43 -0.38 -6.65
C LEU A 169 -1.42 -1.51 -7.70
N CYS A 170 -0.40 -2.36 -7.67
CA CYS A 170 -0.27 -3.50 -8.58
C CYS A 170 -1.45 -4.47 -8.44
N VAL A 171 -1.77 -4.88 -7.22
CA VAL A 171 -2.91 -5.77 -6.92
C VAL A 171 -4.23 -5.11 -7.33
N GLY A 172 -4.40 -3.80 -7.10
CA GLY A 172 -5.61 -3.08 -7.50
C GLY A 172 -5.86 -3.07 -9.02
N ILE A 173 -4.79 -2.92 -9.81
CA ILE A 173 -4.86 -2.97 -11.29
C ILE A 173 -5.21 -4.39 -11.74
N ILE A 174 -4.57 -5.42 -11.18
CA ILE A 174 -4.87 -6.83 -11.49
C ILE A 174 -6.32 -7.18 -11.13
N GLY A 175 -6.80 -6.72 -9.96
CA GLY A 175 -8.18 -6.91 -9.51
C GLY A 175 -9.20 -6.24 -10.44
N SER A 176 -8.88 -5.07 -10.98
CA SER A 176 -9.70 -4.39 -11.99
C SER A 176 -9.82 -5.21 -13.28
N SER A 177 -8.72 -5.77 -13.78
CA SER A 177 -8.72 -6.67 -14.95
C SER A 177 -9.48 -7.97 -14.69
N CYS A 178 -9.41 -8.49 -13.45
CA CYS A 178 -10.13 -9.66 -13.00
C CYS A 178 -11.65 -9.43 -13.04
N ALA A 179 -12.12 -8.30 -12.51
CA ALA A 179 -13.54 -7.94 -12.52
C ALA A 179 -14.12 -7.83 -13.94
N LEU A 180 -13.36 -7.24 -14.86
CA LEU A 180 -13.80 -7.11 -16.26
C LEU A 180 -13.79 -8.45 -17.00
N SER A 181 -12.78 -9.28 -16.75
CA SER A 181 -12.62 -10.59 -17.39
C SER A 181 -13.64 -11.61 -16.89
N ASP A 182 -14.00 -11.58 -15.61
CA ASP A 182 -15.06 -12.42 -15.04
C ASP A 182 -16.44 -12.09 -15.62
N ALA A 183 -16.70 -10.80 -15.90
CA ALA A 183 -17.92 -10.38 -16.57
C ALA A 183 -18.06 -10.95 -18.00
N GLN A 184 -16.95 -11.32 -18.65
CA GLN A 184 -16.95 -11.96 -19.96
C GLN A 184 -17.03 -13.49 -19.84
N ASN A 185 -16.17 -14.10 -19.01
CA ASN A 185 -16.10 -15.54 -18.83
C ASN A 185 -15.56 -15.93 -17.45
N SER A 186 -16.38 -16.58 -16.62
CA SER A 186 -16.02 -16.94 -15.24
C SER A 186 -15.01 -18.09 -15.10
N SER A 187 -14.67 -18.79 -16.18
CA SER A 187 -13.63 -19.84 -16.18
C SER A 187 -12.20 -19.27 -16.09
N LEU A 188 -12.02 -17.98 -16.40
CA LEU A 188 -10.71 -17.32 -16.40
C LEU A 188 -10.30 -16.80 -15.01
N PHE A 189 -11.24 -16.72 -14.07
CA PHE A 189 -11.02 -16.15 -12.73
C PHE A 189 -9.82 -16.75 -12.00
N VAL A 190 -9.73 -18.08 -11.97
CA VAL A 190 -8.66 -18.77 -11.22
C VAL A 190 -7.27 -18.48 -11.79
N LYS A 191 -7.16 -18.28 -13.11
CA LYS A 191 -5.88 -17.98 -13.77
C LYS A 191 -5.38 -16.58 -13.42
N ILE A 192 -6.29 -15.61 -13.32
CA ILE A 192 -5.99 -14.23 -12.94
C ILE A 192 -5.71 -14.12 -11.44
N LEU A 193 -6.36 -14.95 -10.62
CA LEU A 193 -6.09 -14.97 -9.18
C LEU A 193 -4.65 -15.38 -8.84
N VAL A 194 -4.04 -16.26 -9.63
CA VAL A 194 -2.64 -16.67 -9.41
C VAL A 194 -1.67 -15.48 -9.56
N ILE A 195 -1.86 -14.61 -10.56
CA ILE A 195 -1.01 -13.42 -10.72
C ILE A 195 -1.23 -12.40 -9.60
N GLU A 196 -2.44 -12.34 -9.04
CA GLU A 196 -2.77 -11.48 -7.91
C GLU A 196 -2.01 -11.90 -6.64
N ILE A 197 -1.90 -13.20 -6.38
CA ILE A 197 -1.10 -13.75 -5.27
C ILE A 197 0.39 -13.41 -5.44
N PHE A 198 0.94 -13.60 -6.63
CA PHE A 198 2.35 -13.24 -6.89
C PHE A 198 2.61 -11.74 -6.74
N GLY A 199 1.66 -10.89 -7.16
CA GLY A 199 1.72 -9.44 -6.91
C GLY A 199 1.77 -9.11 -5.43
N SER A 200 0.92 -9.75 -4.62
CA SER A 200 0.88 -9.55 -3.17
C SER A 200 2.15 -10.02 -2.43
N ALA A 201 2.89 -10.98 -3.00
CA ALA A 201 4.15 -11.45 -2.43
C ALA A 201 5.25 -10.39 -2.45
N LEU A 202 5.20 -9.42 -3.38
CA LEU A 202 6.16 -8.31 -3.47
C LEU A 202 6.11 -7.41 -2.22
N GLY A 203 4.92 -7.14 -1.69
CA GLY A 203 4.77 -6.39 -0.44
C GLY A 203 5.39 -7.13 0.75
N LEU A 204 5.24 -8.46 0.79
CA LEU A 204 5.80 -9.30 1.86
C LEU A 204 7.34 -9.29 1.84
N PHE A 205 7.96 -9.30 0.65
CA PHE A 205 9.42 -9.14 0.54
C PHE A 205 9.90 -7.79 1.09
N GLY A 206 9.18 -6.70 0.81
CA GLY A 206 9.49 -5.39 1.37
C GLY A 206 9.45 -5.37 2.91
N VAL A 207 8.44 -6.01 3.50
CA VAL A 207 8.29 -6.17 4.95
C VAL A 207 9.46 -6.95 5.56
N ILE A 208 9.85 -8.07 4.96
CA ILE A 208 10.99 -8.87 5.44
C ILE A 208 12.27 -8.04 5.48
N VAL A 209 12.56 -7.30 4.39
CA VAL A 209 13.75 -6.45 4.31
C VAL A 209 13.73 -5.35 5.37
N GLY A 210 12.58 -4.70 5.57
CA GLY A 210 12.41 -3.69 6.62
C GLY A 210 12.68 -4.24 8.03
N ILE A 211 12.16 -5.43 8.34
CA ILE A 211 12.37 -6.06 9.64
C ILE A 211 13.84 -6.40 9.85
N ILE A 212 14.52 -7.02 8.86
CA ILE A 212 15.93 -7.38 8.97
C ILE A 212 16.81 -6.13 9.19
N MET A 213 16.53 -5.04 8.48
CA MET A 213 17.28 -3.81 8.65
C MET A 213 17.08 -3.18 10.04
N SER A 214 15.86 -3.24 10.57
CA SER A 214 15.57 -2.79 11.94
C SER A 214 16.15 -3.71 13.02
N ALA A 215 16.40 -4.97 12.72
CA ALA A 215 16.98 -5.93 13.68
C ALA A 215 18.44 -5.62 14.03
N GLN A 216 19.15 -4.86 13.18
CA GLN A 216 20.52 -4.41 13.42
C GLN A 216 20.61 -3.05 14.13
N ALA A 217 19.46 -2.42 14.43
CA ALA A 217 19.39 -1.18 15.18
C ALA A 217 19.45 -1.49 16.69
N THR A 218 20.54 -1.06 17.33
CA THR A 218 20.76 -1.24 18.77
C THR A 218 20.88 0.13 19.42
N TRP A 219 20.08 0.39 20.45
CA TRP A 219 20.18 1.62 21.24
C TRP A 219 21.16 1.40 22.40
N PRO A 220 21.98 2.42 22.76
CA PRO A 220 22.79 2.34 23.96
C PRO A 220 21.88 2.35 25.19
N ALA A 221 21.96 1.28 26.00
CA ALA A 221 21.15 1.12 27.20
C ALA A 221 21.49 2.22 28.23
N LYS A 222 20.49 2.59 29.05
CA LYS A 222 20.72 3.45 30.23
C LYS A 222 21.82 2.85 31.11
N SER A 223 22.90 3.59 31.35
CA SER A 223 23.76 3.33 32.50
C SER A 223 22.94 3.62 33.75
N VAL A 224 22.51 2.57 34.44
CA VAL A 224 21.86 2.65 35.77
C VAL A 224 22.83 3.25 36.77
#